data_AF-A0A946UC98-F1
#
_entry.id   AF-A0A946UC98-F1
#
_cell.length_a   1.000
_cell.length_b   1.000
_cell.length_c   1.000
_cell.angle_alpha   90.00
_cell.angle_beta   90.00
_cell.angle_gamma   90.00
#
_symmetry.space_group_name_H-M   'P 1'
#
loop_
_entity.id
_entity.type
_entity.pdbx_description
1 polymer ?
#
loop_
_entity_poly.entity_id
_entity_poly.type
_entity_poly.pdbx_seq_one_letter_code
_entity_poly.pdbx_strand_id
1 'polypeptide(L)'
;MKKCLIAALLVGLLAFAPGIAAQQSQDFGQYVVHYNALNTKLIPPQVAQSYGIQRSSNRALLNVTVLKKVMDTPGTPVDAAVTANGKNLTGQIREIDLREIRDPGGAIYYIGQLPVHNMETYNFTIEVAVEGEEEPLVVKFRQQFYTE
;
A
#
# COMPACT_ATOMS: atom_id res chain seq x y z
N MET A 1 -59.94 -22.19 8.78
CA MET A 1 -60.29 -20.76 8.56
C MET A 1 -59.19 -19.87 9.14
N LYS A 2 -58.47 -19.19 8.24
CA LYS A 2 -57.88 -17.85 8.33
C LYS A 2 -57.53 -17.31 9.74
N LYS A 3 -56.24 -16.99 9.92
CA LYS A 3 -55.75 -15.60 10.07
C LYS A 3 -54.23 -15.56 9.87
N CYS A 4 -53.82 -15.06 8.69
CA CYS A 4 -52.54 -14.40 8.49
C CYS A 4 -52.50 -13.13 9.36
N LEU A 5 -51.33 -12.75 9.87
CA LEU A 5 -50.93 -11.35 10.08
C LEU A 5 -49.39 -11.28 10.27
N ILE A 6 -48.72 -11.03 9.15
CA ILE A 6 -47.58 -10.13 8.92
C ILE A 6 -46.72 -9.80 10.16
N ALA A 7 -45.51 -10.37 10.21
CA ALA A 7 -44.36 -9.79 10.91
C ALA A 7 -43.32 -9.40 9.86
N ALA A 8 -43.38 -8.14 9.44
CA ALA A 8 -42.29 -7.48 8.72
C ALA A 8 -41.17 -7.13 9.72
N LEU A 9 -39.93 -7.11 9.22
CA LEU A 9 -38.92 -6.06 9.40
C LEU A 9 -37.50 -6.62 9.65
N LEU A 10 -36.53 -6.03 8.93
CA LEU A 10 -35.07 -6.16 9.02
C LEU A 10 -34.42 -7.40 8.39
N VAL A 11 -34.52 -7.52 7.06
CA VAL A 11 -33.43 -8.16 6.30
C VAL A 11 -32.30 -7.14 6.17
N GLY A 12 -31.21 -7.48 6.86
CA GLY A 12 -29.88 -6.89 6.91
C GLY A 12 -29.56 -5.79 5.90
N LEU A 13 -29.33 -4.59 6.46
CA LEU A 13 -28.41 -3.61 5.91
C LEU A 13 -27.03 -4.29 5.79
N LEU A 14 -26.73 -4.85 4.61
CA LEU A 14 -25.36 -5.21 4.26
C LEU A 14 -24.57 -3.91 4.21
N ALA A 15 -23.89 -3.62 5.32
CA ALA A 15 -22.88 -2.60 5.39
C ALA A 15 -21.84 -2.90 4.32
N PHE A 16 -21.90 -2.14 3.22
CA PHE A 16 -20.74 -1.90 2.38
C PHE A 16 -19.72 -1.18 3.27
N ALA A 17 -18.83 -1.94 3.91
CA ALA A 17 -17.61 -1.36 4.44
C ALA A 17 -16.78 -0.94 3.22
N PRO A 18 -16.53 0.36 2.99
CA PRO A 18 -15.64 0.76 1.92
C PRO A 18 -14.25 0.18 2.18
N GLY A 19 -13.64 -0.33 1.12
CA GLY A 19 -12.40 -1.09 1.16
C GLY A 19 -11.32 -0.39 1.98
N ILE A 20 -10.87 -1.06 3.03
CA ILE A 20 -9.52 -0.85 3.56
C ILE A 20 -8.58 -1.04 2.37
N ALA A 21 -7.69 -0.08 2.11
CA ALA A 21 -6.64 -0.22 1.09
C ALA A 21 -5.85 -1.49 1.40
N ALA A 22 -6.17 -2.58 0.71
CA ALA A 22 -5.60 -3.88 0.98
C ALA A 22 -4.12 -3.85 0.60
N GLN A 23 -3.27 -4.38 1.48
CA GLN A 23 -1.89 -4.68 1.15
C GLN A 23 -1.88 -5.56 -0.11
N GLN A 24 -1.14 -5.16 -1.14
CA GLN A 24 -0.99 -5.92 -2.38
C GLN A 24 0.39 -6.60 -2.41
N SER A 25 0.52 -7.63 -3.23
CA SER A 25 1.79 -8.31 -3.46
C SER A 25 1.93 -8.77 -4.90
N GLN A 26 3.16 -8.90 -5.36
CA GLN A 26 3.50 -9.50 -6.66
C GLN A 26 4.68 -10.45 -6.50
N ASP A 27 4.54 -11.65 -7.08
CA ASP A 27 5.53 -12.71 -7.07
C ASP A 27 6.56 -12.55 -8.20
N PHE A 28 7.83 -12.76 -7.87
CA PHE A 28 8.96 -12.74 -8.80
C PHE A 28 9.88 -13.93 -8.53
N GLY A 29 9.38 -15.14 -8.81
CA GLY A 29 10.11 -16.38 -8.54
C GLY A 29 10.39 -16.56 -7.05
N GLN A 30 11.66 -16.38 -6.66
CA GLN A 30 12.12 -16.49 -5.27
C GLN A 30 11.79 -15.27 -4.40
N TYR A 31 11.32 -14.16 -4.98
CA TYR A 31 10.95 -12.96 -4.23
C TYR A 31 9.45 -12.69 -4.27
N VAL A 32 8.97 -11.96 -3.27
CA VAL A 32 7.66 -11.33 -3.22
C VAL A 32 7.85 -9.87 -2.86
N VAL A 33 7.31 -8.98 -3.70
CA VAL A 33 7.26 -7.55 -3.41
C VAL A 33 5.88 -7.23 -2.88
N HIS A 34 5.79 -6.87 -1.61
CA HIS A 34 4.59 -6.33 -1.00
C HIS A 34 4.58 -4.82 -1.14
N TYR A 35 3.43 -4.26 -1.47
CA TYR A 35 3.28 -2.82 -1.65
C TYR A 35 1.88 -2.35 -1.25
N ASN A 36 1.79 -1.13 -0.76
CA ASN A 36 0.53 -0.43 -0.62
C ASN A 36 0.72 1.08 -0.77
N ALA A 37 -0.36 1.77 -1.13
CA ALA A 37 -0.40 3.22 -1.09
C ALA A 37 -1.71 3.72 -0.47
N LEU A 38 -1.61 4.59 0.52
CA LEU A 38 -2.77 5.03 1.32
C LEU A 38 -2.56 6.45 1.89
N ASN A 39 -3.64 7.16 2.23
CA ASN A 39 -3.54 8.48 2.84
C ASN A 39 -2.88 8.41 4.22
N THR A 40 -1.85 9.23 4.45
CA THR A 40 -1.09 9.26 5.73
C THR A 40 -1.96 9.53 6.96
N LYS A 41 -3.14 10.16 6.81
CA LYS A 41 -4.14 10.32 7.88
C LYS A 41 -4.56 8.98 8.52
N LEU A 42 -4.61 7.90 7.72
CA LEU A 42 -4.99 6.56 8.15
C LEU A 42 -3.88 5.85 8.94
N ILE A 43 -2.64 6.35 8.89
CA ILE A 43 -1.54 5.81 9.68
C ILE A 43 -1.78 6.13 11.16
N PRO A 44 -1.66 5.14 12.07
CA PRO A 44 -1.79 5.38 13.50
C PRO A 44 -0.80 6.46 13.98
N PRO A 45 -1.20 7.36 14.92
CA PRO A 45 -0.37 8.45 15.41
C PRO A 45 1.03 7.99 15.87
N GLN A 46 1.09 6.87 16.59
CA GLN A 46 2.32 6.33 17.15
C GLN A 46 3.27 5.85 16.06
N VAL A 47 2.76 5.13 15.05
CA VAL A 47 3.55 4.68 13.88
C VAL A 47 4.07 5.89 13.10
N ALA A 48 3.20 6.87 12.87
CA ALA A 48 3.60 8.08 12.17
C ALA A 48 4.69 8.86 12.92
N GLN A 49 4.61 8.93 14.25
CA GLN A 49 5.65 9.55 15.07
C GLN A 49 6.95 8.77 15.02
N SER A 50 6.92 7.45 15.28
CA SER A 50 8.09 6.58 15.28
C SER A 50 8.86 6.63 13.96
N TYR A 51 8.11 6.72 12.86
CA TYR A 51 8.72 6.75 11.54
C TYR A 51 8.85 8.16 10.96
N GLY A 52 8.35 9.23 11.57
CA GLY A 52 8.45 10.59 11.01
C GLY A 52 7.58 10.80 9.76
N ILE A 53 6.37 10.25 9.75
CA ILE A 53 5.37 10.40 8.70
C ILE A 53 4.47 11.58 9.05
N GLN A 54 4.30 12.54 8.13
CA GLN A 54 3.39 13.66 8.34
C GLN A 54 1.96 13.23 8.05
N ARG A 55 1.15 13.05 9.09
CA ARG A 55 -0.27 12.69 8.94
C ARG A 55 -1.06 13.83 8.31
N SER A 56 -1.67 13.57 7.15
CA SER A 56 -2.52 14.50 6.42
C SER A 56 -3.46 13.74 5.48
N SER A 57 -4.66 14.27 5.25
CA SER A 57 -5.51 13.78 4.15
C SER A 57 -4.85 14.00 2.80
N ASN A 58 -4.11 15.10 2.62
CA ASN A 58 -3.55 15.54 1.32
C ASN A 58 -2.16 14.94 1.06
N ARG A 59 -1.81 13.85 1.75
CA ARG A 59 -0.55 13.14 1.57
C ARG A 59 -0.81 11.65 1.51
N ALA A 60 -0.26 11.01 0.50
CA ALA A 60 -0.19 9.56 0.41
C ALA A 60 1.16 9.07 0.93
N LEU A 61 1.14 7.88 1.53
CA LEU A 61 2.31 7.07 1.83
C LEU A 61 2.36 5.95 0.78
N LEU A 62 3.51 5.75 0.16
CA LEU A 62 3.86 4.51 -0.52
C LEU A 62 4.74 3.70 0.44
N ASN A 63 4.42 2.42 0.64
CA ASN A 63 5.25 1.49 1.41
C ASN A 63 5.52 0.25 0.57
N VAL A 64 6.78 -0.18 0.54
CA VAL A 64 7.28 -1.34 -0.20
C VAL A 64 8.10 -2.22 0.74
N THR A 65 7.89 -3.53 0.67
CA THR A 65 8.68 -4.55 1.38
C THR A 65 9.05 -5.66 0.41
N VAL A 66 10.29 -6.14 0.48
CA VAL A 66 10.81 -7.19 -0.38
C VAL A 66 11.15 -8.39 0.49
N LEU A 67 10.56 -9.54 0.18
CA LEU A 67 10.78 -10.78 0.90
C LEU A 67 11.35 -11.85 -0.04
N LYS A 68 12.35 -12.61 0.41
CA LYS A 68 12.74 -13.88 -0.19
C LYS A 68 11.87 -14.99 0.37
N LYS A 69 11.30 -15.80 -0.51
CA LYS A 69 10.48 -16.95 -0.12
C LYS A 69 11.34 -17.98 0.59
N VAL A 70 10.81 -18.47 1.71
CA VAL A 70 11.35 -19.61 2.45
C VAL A 70 10.16 -20.53 2.72
N MET A 71 10.29 -21.80 2.36
CA MET A 71 9.20 -22.78 2.48
C MET A 71 8.63 -22.80 3.90
N ASP A 72 7.31 -22.85 4.00
CA ASP A 72 6.57 -22.93 5.27
C ASP A 72 6.83 -21.75 6.24
N THR A 73 7.24 -20.58 5.72
CA THR A 73 7.39 -19.34 6.48
C THR A 73 6.76 -18.15 5.75
N PRO A 74 6.59 -17.00 6.43
CA PRO A 74 6.21 -15.74 5.76
C PRO A 74 7.26 -15.18 4.77
N GLY A 75 8.45 -15.77 4.68
CA GLY A 75 9.59 -15.25 3.94
C GLY A 75 10.55 -14.44 4.81
N THR A 76 11.73 -14.12 4.26
CA THR A 76 12.78 -13.35 4.94
C THR A 76 12.96 -11.99 4.26
N PRO A 77 12.98 -10.87 4.98
CA PRO A 77 13.27 -9.55 4.41
C PRO A 77 14.61 -9.50 3.67
N VAL A 78 14.64 -8.77 2.55
CA VAL A 78 15.83 -8.65 1.69
C VAL A 78 16.15 -7.17 1.48
N ASP A 79 17.44 -6.85 1.56
CA ASP A 79 17.98 -5.55 1.19
C ASP A 79 17.87 -5.33 -0.33
N ALA A 80 17.40 -4.16 -0.73
CA ALA A 80 17.19 -3.81 -2.13
C ALA A 80 17.33 -2.30 -2.33
N ALA A 81 17.82 -1.90 -3.49
CA ALA A 81 17.67 -0.51 -3.94
C ALA A 81 16.28 -0.36 -4.57
N VAL A 82 15.42 0.44 -3.94
CA VAL A 82 14.05 0.65 -4.40
C VAL A 82 13.87 2.08 -4.88
N THR A 83 13.40 2.23 -6.12
CA THR A 83 12.96 3.52 -6.67
C THR A 83 11.47 3.46 -6.99
N ALA A 84 10.80 4.60 -6.96
CA ALA A 84 9.39 4.66 -7.31
C ALA A 84 9.00 6.03 -7.88
N ASN A 85 8.07 6.00 -8.83
CA ASN A 85 7.39 7.18 -9.30
C ASN A 85 5.88 6.94 -9.41
N GLY A 86 5.12 8.03 -9.39
CA GLY A 86 3.69 8.04 -9.67
C GLY A 86 3.38 8.95 -10.85
N LYS A 87 2.71 8.40 -11.87
CA LYS A 87 2.16 9.19 -12.98
C LYS A 87 0.66 9.40 -12.80
N ASN A 88 0.24 10.66 -12.64
CA ASN A 88 -1.19 10.96 -12.54
C ASN A 88 -1.89 10.94 -13.92
N LEU A 89 -3.22 11.04 -13.95
CA LEU A 89 -4.00 10.96 -15.19
C LEU A 89 -3.79 12.14 -16.15
N THR A 90 -3.23 13.26 -15.67
CA THR A 90 -2.82 14.39 -16.52
C THR A 90 -1.45 14.17 -17.17
N GLY A 91 -0.77 13.08 -16.82
CA GLY A 91 0.54 12.72 -17.33
C GLY A 91 1.71 13.27 -16.53
N GLN A 92 1.48 14.05 -15.46
CA GLN A 92 2.53 14.52 -14.56
C GLN A 92 3.14 13.31 -13.83
N ILE A 93 4.47 13.21 -13.90
CA ILE A 93 5.26 12.22 -13.16
C ILE A 93 5.79 12.88 -11.89
N ARG A 94 5.70 12.17 -10.77
CA ARG A 94 6.32 12.54 -9.50
C ARG A 94 7.23 11.42 -9.04
N GLU A 95 8.52 11.72 -8.93
CA GLU A 95 9.45 10.86 -8.21
C GLU A 95 9.07 10.82 -6.74
N ILE A 96 9.23 9.65 -6.12
CA ILE A 96 8.88 9.42 -4.73
C ILE A 96 10.19 9.12 -4.00
N ASP A 97 10.61 10.06 -3.15
CA ASP A 97 11.78 9.88 -2.31
C ASP A 97 11.52 8.79 -1.28
N LEU A 98 12.01 7.58 -1.58
CA LEU A 98 11.94 6.43 -0.69
C LEU A 98 13.10 6.47 0.30
N ARG A 99 12.79 6.17 1.56
CA ARG A 99 13.79 5.88 2.57
C ARG A 99 13.54 4.52 3.18
N GLU A 100 14.63 3.86 3.53
CA GLU A 100 14.62 2.60 4.24
C GLU A 100 14.33 2.82 5.73
N ILE A 101 13.51 1.96 6.30
CA ILE A 101 13.24 1.84 7.73
C ILE A 101 13.39 0.38 8.12
N ARG A 102 14.17 0.15 9.17
CA ARG A 102 14.35 -1.17 9.78
C ARG A 102 13.59 -1.22 11.10
N ASP A 103 12.63 -2.12 11.19
CA ASP A 103 11.91 -2.41 12.42
C ASP A 103 12.79 -3.31 13.32
N PRO A 104 12.83 -3.10 14.64
CA PRO A 104 13.44 -4.05 15.59
C PRO A 104 12.99 -5.51 15.41
N GLY A 105 11.80 -5.76 14.85
CA GLY A 105 11.32 -7.10 14.49
C GLY A 105 11.97 -7.73 13.26
N GLY A 106 12.94 -7.06 12.62
CA GLY A 106 13.68 -7.56 11.45
C GLY A 106 13.06 -7.20 10.09
N ALA A 107 11.94 -6.49 10.06
CA ALA A 107 11.31 -6.04 8.82
C ALA A 107 12.05 -4.85 8.20
N ILE A 108 12.07 -4.80 6.86
CA ILE A 108 12.62 -3.70 6.07
C ILE A 108 11.48 -3.06 5.26
N TYR A 109 11.29 -1.75 5.44
CA TYR A 109 10.29 -0.96 4.72
C TYR A 109 10.97 0.13 3.91
N TYR A 110 10.57 0.28 2.66
CA TYR A 110 10.90 1.45 1.86
C TYR A 110 9.67 2.32 1.79
N ILE A 111 9.71 3.46 2.49
CA ILE A 111 8.55 4.35 2.58
C ILE A 111 8.84 5.70 1.93
N GLY A 112 7.84 6.23 1.23
CA GLY A 112 7.90 7.55 0.61
C GLY A 112 6.56 8.26 0.74
N GLN A 113 6.60 9.59 0.69
CA GLN A 113 5.41 10.43 0.79
C GLN A 113 5.27 11.30 -0.45
N LEU A 114 4.06 11.45 -0.94
CA LEU A 114 3.75 12.37 -2.04
C LEU A 114 2.45 13.15 -1.76
N PRO A 115 2.35 14.41 -2.24
CA PRO A 115 1.11 15.15 -2.12
C PRO A 115 0.04 14.54 -3.01
N VAL A 116 -1.21 14.54 -2.55
CA VAL A 116 -2.38 14.06 -3.29
C VAL A 116 -3.57 15.00 -3.12
N HIS A 117 -4.39 15.12 -4.15
CA HIS A 117 -5.66 15.85 -4.14
C HIS A 117 -6.85 14.90 -4.12
N ASN A 118 -8.05 15.43 -3.86
CA ASN A 118 -9.25 14.62 -3.87
C ASN A 118 -9.45 13.97 -5.25
N MET A 119 -9.77 12.67 -5.25
CA MET A 119 -9.96 11.83 -6.44
C MET A 119 -8.72 11.72 -7.35
N GLU A 120 -7.55 12.15 -6.90
CA GLU A 120 -6.33 12.04 -7.69
C GLU A 120 -5.92 10.56 -7.83
N THR A 121 -5.74 10.12 -9.07
CA THR A 121 -5.33 8.76 -9.40
C THR A 121 -3.90 8.75 -9.90
N TYR A 122 -3.08 7.88 -9.31
CA TYR A 122 -1.72 7.62 -9.73
C TYR A 122 -1.59 6.22 -10.30
N ASN A 123 -0.85 6.09 -11.40
CA ASN A 123 -0.24 4.84 -11.83
C ASN A 123 1.19 4.82 -11.29
N PHE A 124 1.44 3.97 -10.29
CA PHE A 124 2.74 3.80 -9.67
C PHE A 124 3.59 2.82 -10.47
N THR A 125 4.88 3.12 -10.57
CA THR A 125 5.91 2.18 -10.99
C THR A 125 6.95 2.10 -9.87
N ILE A 126 7.24 0.89 -9.41
CA ILE A 126 8.28 0.59 -8.42
C ILE A 126 9.29 -0.31 -9.10
N GLU A 127 10.57 0.03 -8.99
CA GLU A 127 11.67 -0.80 -9.43
C GLU A 127 12.46 -1.23 -8.20
N VAL A 128 12.64 -2.55 -8.05
CA VAL A 128 13.33 -3.16 -6.92
C VAL A 128 14.57 -3.88 -7.47
N ALA A 129 15.74 -3.31 -7.24
CA ALA A 129 17.02 -3.95 -7.55
C ALA A 129 17.51 -4.71 -6.32
N VAL A 130 17.48 -6.04 -6.39
CA VAL A 130 18.01 -6.93 -5.35
C VAL A 130 19.46 -7.26 -5.69
N GLU A 131 20.35 -7.24 -4.70
CA GLU A 131 21.76 -7.58 -4.91
C GLU A 131 21.92 -8.99 -5.50
N GLY A 132 22.69 -9.09 -6.59
CA GLY A 132 22.95 -10.35 -7.30
C GLY A 132 21.93 -10.72 -8.38
N GLU A 133 20.83 -9.97 -8.51
CA GLU A 133 19.92 -10.09 -9.67
C GLU A 133 20.35 -9.13 -10.78
N GLU A 134 20.28 -9.58 -12.04
CA GLU A 134 20.68 -8.76 -13.20
C GLU A 134 19.62 -7.71 -13.57
N GLU A 135 18.34 -8.05 -13.41
CA GLU A 135 17.20 -7.21 -13.80
C GLU A 135 16.35 -6.84 -12.58
N PRO A 136 15.87 -5.58 -12.49
CA PRO A 136 15.02 -5.15 -11.39
C PRO A 136 13.63 -5.81 -11.45
N LEU A 137 13.06 -6.06 -10.27
CA LEU A 137 11.67 -6.48 -10.15
C LEU A 137 10.78 -5.25 -10.31
N VAL A 138 9.90 -5.26 -11.33
CA VAL A 138 9.06 -4.10 -11.65
C VAL A 138 7.61 -4.36 -11.25
N VAL A 139 7.11 -3.55 -10.31
CA VAL A 139 5.71 -3.54 -9.90
C VAL A 139 5.01 -2.32 -10.47
N LYS A 140 3.82 -2.54 -11.04
CA LYS A 140 2.96 -1.45 -11.53
C LYS A 140 1.54 -1.63 -10.98
N PHE A 141 1.01 -0.59 -10.38
CA PHE A 141 -0.35 -0.60 -9.86
C PHE A 141 -0.98 0.78 -9.92
N ARG A 142 -2.30 0.82 -9.83
CA ARG A 142 -3.09 2.05 -9.83
C ARG A 142 -3.72 2.24 -8.47
N GLN A 143 -3.70 3.46 -7.95
CA GLN A 143 -4.41 3.84 -6.74
C GLN A 143 -5.04 5.22 -6.87
N GLN A 144 -6.28 5.33 -6.39
CA GLN A 144 -7.00 6.61 -6.29
C GLN A 144 -7.07 7.04 -4.83
N PHE A 145 -6.82 8.32 -4.58
CA PHE A 145 -6.83 8.91 -3.25
C PHE A 145 -8.04 9.81 -3.05
N TYR A 146 -8.52 9.85 -1.81
CA TYR A 146 -9.60 10.73 -1.37
C TYR A 146 -9.09 11.54 -0.19
N THR A 147 -9.40 12.83 -0.15
CA THR A 147 -8.83 13.75 0.86
C THR A 147 -9.86 14.31 1.84
N GLU A 148 -11.13 13.96 1.66
CA GLU A 148 -12.26 14.39 2.51
C GLU A 148 -12.48 13.39 3.66
#